data_AF-A0A7Y4L6R5-F1
#
_entry.id   AF-A0A7Y4L6R5-F1
#
_cell.length_a   1.000
_cell.length_b   1.000
_cell.length_c   1.000
_cell.angle_alpha   90.00
_cell.angle_beta   90.00
_cell.angle_gamma   90.00
#
_symmetry.space_group_name_H-M   'P 1'
#
loop_
_entity.id
_entity.type
_entity.pdbx_description
1 polymer ?
#
loop_
_entity_poly.entity_id
_entity_poly.type
_entity_poly.pdbx_seq_one_letter_code
_entity_poly.pdbx_strand_id
1 'polypeptide(L)'
;MTLIPNGTLITTREALDELIDSVNPPVVVDREGHPWIVFANEDGDDWAVTAECPDDEIPAATGFDGLLDRGPLRVVYNGRNRDDQWTSQTGVEVSA
;
A
#
# COMPACT_ATOMS: atom_id res chain seq x y z
N MET A 1 -2.26 16.79 -1.18
CA MET A 1 -1.78 15.39 -1.11
C MET A 1 -1.35 15.09 0.31
N THR A 2 -2.13 14.28 1.00
CA THR A 2 -1.80 13.77 2.33
C THR A 2 -0.91 12.55 2.16
N LEU A 3 0.23 12.49 2.86
CA LEU A 3 1.10 11.32 2.79
C LEU A 3 0.52 10.21 3.67
N ILE A 4 0.21 9.06 3.09
CA ILE A 4 -0.12 7.85 3.87
C ILE A 4 1.19 7.18 4.33
N PRO A 5 1.46 7.08 5.64
CA PRO A 5 2.69 6.49 6.14
C PRO A 5 2.66 4.96 6.08
N ASN A 6 3.84 4.34 6.03
CA ASN A 6 3.98 2.90 6.23
C ASN A 6 3.41 2.51 7.60
N GLY A 7 2.76 1.34 7.66
CA GLY A 7 2.10 0.82 8.86
C GLY A 7 0.65 1.29 9.02
N THR A 8 0.18 2.22 8.20
CA THR A 8 -1.23 2.67 8.17
C THR A 8 -2.15 1.51 7.81
N LEU A 9 -3.33 1.48 8.46
CA LEU A 9 -4.42 0.58 8.09
C LEU A 9 -5.37 1.31 7.14
N ILE A 10 -5.58 0.72 5.97
CA ILE A 10 -6.47 1.17 4.93
C ILE A 10 -7.75 0.35 4.99
N THR A 11 -8.89 1.03 5.00
CA THR A 11 -10.21 0.42 5.13
C THR A 11 -11.23 0.99 4.14
N THR A 12 -10.82 1.97 3.34
CA THR A 12 -11.68 2.66 2.39
C THR A 12 -11.01 2.76 1.04
N ARG A 13 -11.81 2.91 -0.02
CA ARG A 13 -11.33 3.06 -1.39
C ARG A 13 -10.56 4.36 -1.56
N GLU A 14 -11.07 5.46 -1.01
CA GLU A 14 -10.44 6.77 -1.14
C GLU A 14 -9.01 6.78 -0.59
N ALA A 15 -8.74 6.00 0.46
CA ALA A 15 -7.40 5.89 1.02
C ALA A 15 -6.48 4.98 0.18
N LEU A 16 -7.01 4.08 -0.65
CA LEU A 16 -6.22 3.38 -1.68
C LEU A 16 -5.93 4.31 -2.87
N ASP A 17 -6.91 5.13 -3.28
CA ASP A 17 -6.73 6.11 -4.35
C ASP A 17 -5.65 7.14 -3.97
N GLU A 18 -5.69 7.66 -2.75
CA GLU A 18 -4.63 8.54 -2.20
C GLU A 18 -3.26 7.85 -2.10
N LEU A 19 -3.23 6.52 -1.98
CA LEU A 19 -2.00 5.74 -1.82
C LEU A 19 -1.27 5.59 -3.17
N ILE A 20 -1.99 5.35 -4.26
CA ILE A 20 -1.41 5.13 -5.60
C ILE A 20 -0.94 6.39 -6.31
N ASP A 21 -1.23 7.56 -5.75
CA ASP A 21 -0.68 8.87 -6.16
C ASP A 21 0.85 9.01 -5.91
N SER A 22 1.54 7.92 -5.61
CA SER A 22 2.98 7.86 -5.31
C SER A 22 3.86 7.64 -6.53
N VAL A 23 5.16 7.94 -6.39
CA VAL A 23 6.16 7.81 -7.47
C VAL A 23 6.38 6.34 -7.89
N ASN A 24 6.33 5.42 -6.93
CA ASN A 24 6.43 3.98 -7.18
C ASN A 24 5.13 3.28 -6.77
N PRO A 25 4.82 2.09 -7.32
CA PRO A 25 3.69 1.28 -6.88
C PRO A 25 3.78 0.95 -5.38
N PRO A 26 2.78 1.33 -4.57
CA PRO A 26 2.70 0.94 -3.18
C PRO A 26 2.48 -0.57 -3.00
N VAL A 27 2.82 -1.05 -1.82
CA VAL A 27 2.56 -2.42 -1.38
C VAL A 27 1.78 -2.39 -0.08
N VAL A 28 0.67 -3.14 -0.07
CA VAL A 28 -0.15 -3.40 1.11
C VAL A 28 -0.16 -4.90 1.43
N VAL A 29 -0.52 -5.25 2.65
CA VAL A 29 -0.67 -6.64 3.09
C VAL A 29 -2.09 -6.84 3.59
N ASP A 30 -2.75 -7.90 3.12
CA ASP A 30 -4.09 -8.26 3.58
C ASP A 30 -4.06 -8.93 4.96
N ARG A 31 -5.25 -9.26 5.49
CA ARG A 31 -5.38 -9.89 6.81
C ARG A 31 -4.68 -11.25 6.91
N GLU A 32 -4.60 -11.97 5.81
CA GLU A 32 -3.98 -13.30 5.74
C GLU A 32 -2.46 -13.22 5.56
N GLY A 33 -1.92 -12.02 5.35
CA GLY A 33 -0.49 -11.78 5.23
C GLY A 33 0.01 -11.74 3.78
N HIS A 34 -0.89 -11.76 2.79
CA HIS A 34 -0.50 -11.74 1.39
C HIS A 34 -0.11 -10.31 0.96
N PRO A 35 1.05 -10.12 0.33
CA PRO A 35 1.46 -8.82 -0.18
C PRO A 35 0.79 -8.53 -1.53
N TRP A 36 0.27 -7.31 -1.67
CA TRP A 36 -0.40 -6.82 -2.85
C TRP A 36 0.26 -5.54 -3.33
N ILE A 37 0.65 -5.51 -4.61
CA ILE A 37 1.10 -4.30 -5.29
C ILE A 37 -0.13 -3.61 -5.84
N VAL A 38 -0.33 -2.33 -5.47
CA VAL A 38 -1.48 -1.54 -5.91
C VAL A 38 -1.03 -0.45 -6.90
N PHE A 39 -1.81 -0.21 -7.95
CA PHE A 39 -1.49 0.76 -9.00
C PHE A 39 -2.73 1.10 -9.85
N ALA A 40 -2.69 2.25 -10.53
CA ALA A 40 -3.57 2.53 -11.66
C ALA A 40 -2.92 2.02 -12.96
N ASN A 41 -3.68 1.36 -13.82
CA ASN A 41 -3.22 0.95 -15.16
C ASN A 41 -3.18 2.16 -16.14
N GLU A 42 -2.80 1.93 -17.39
CA GLU A 42 -2.72 2.99 -18.42
C GLU A 42 -4.07 3.62 -18.75
N ASP A 43 -5.17 2.89 -18.52
CA ASP A 43 -6.54 3.36 -18.71
C ASP A 43 -7.08 4.14 -17.49
N GLY A 44 -6.33 4.17 -16.38
CA GLY A 44 -6.72 4.78 -15.12
C GLY A 44 -7.58 3.89 -14.22
N ASP A 45 -7.69 2.59 -14.51
CA ASP A 45 -8.38 1.64 -13.65
C ASP A 45 -7.48 1.19 -12.50
N ASP A 46 -8.10 1.03 -11.33
CA ASP A 46 -7.42 0.61 -10.10
C ASP A 46 -7.24 -0.91 -10.04
N TRP A 47 -5.99 -1.35 -9.94
CA TRP A 47 -5.62 -2.75 -9.89
C TRP A 47 -4.71 -3.07 -8.72
N ALA A 48 -4.87 -4.28 -8.21
CA ALA A 48 -4.01 -4.89 -7.22
C ALA A 48 -3.57 -6.27 -7.71
N VAL A 49 -2.28 -6.56 -7.62
CA VAL A 49 -1.72 -7.85 -8.03
C VAL A 49 -0.88 -8.47 -6.92
N THR A 50 -0.92 -9.78 -6.84
CA THR A 50 -0.09 -10.59 -5.94
C THR A 50 0.50 -11.78 -6.69
N ALA A 51 1.46 -12.47 -6.08
CA ALA A 51 1.95 -13.72 -6.62
C ALA A 51 0.90 -14.83 -6.33
N GLU A 52 0.52 -15.60 -7.35
CA GLU A 52 -0.33 -16.77 -7.16
C GLU A 52 0.38 -17.78 -6.25
N CYS A 53 -0.20 -18.06 -5.08
CA CYS A 53 0.14 -19.28 -4.36
C CYS A 53 -0.68 -20.41 -4.98
N PRO A 54 -0.05 -21.47 -5.52
CA PRO A 54 -0.75 -22.51 -6.28
C PRO A 54 -1.80 -23.29 -5.47
N ASP A 55 -1.76 -23.17 -4.14
CA ASP A 55 -2.64 -23.86 -3.20
C ASP A 55 -3.71 -22.95 -2.57
N ASP A 56 -3.60 -21.63 -2.71
CA ASP A 56 -4.56 -20.69 -2.17
C ASP A 56 -5.49 -20.23 -3.30
N GLU A 57 -6.81 -20.32 -3.12
CA GLU A 57 -7.85 -19.88 -4.07
C GLU A 57 -7.89 -18.34 -4.24
N ILE A 58 -6.75 -17.68 -4.01
CA ILE A 58 -6.54 -16.24 -4.06
C ILE A 58 -6.27 -15.86 -5.52
N PRO A 59 -7.11 -15.01 -6.13
CA PRO A 59 -6.85 -14.50 -7.46
C PRO A 59 -5.49 -13.78 -7.53
N ALA A 60 -4.72 -13.98 -8.61
CA ALA A 60 -3.47 -13.25 -8.86
C ALA A 60 -3.66 -11.72 -8.93
N ALA A 61 -4.86 -11.31 -9.31
CA ALA A 61 -5.21 -9.92 -9.58
C ALA A 61 -6.65 -9.65 -9.16
N THR A 62 -6.90 -8.45 -8.66
CA THR A 62 -8.23 -7.95 -8.32
C THR A 62 -8.26 -6.42 -8.44
N GLY A 63 -9.45 -5.84 -8.59
CA GLY A 63 -9.65 -4.41 -8.38
C GLY A 63 -9.66 -4.07 -6.88
N PHE A 64 -9.67 -2.77 -6.56
CA PHE A 64 -9.64 -2.28 -5.17
C PHE A 64 -10.81 -2.75 -4.32
N ASP A 65 -12.03 -2.84 -4.88
CA ASP A 65 -13.18 -3.32 -4.11
C ASP A 65 -12.99 -4.78 -3.66
N GLY A 66 -12.55 -5.65 -4.58
CA GLY A 66 -12.25 -7.05 -4.24
C GLY A 66 -11.04 -7.21 -3.31
N LEU A 67 -10.12 -6.24 -3.31
CA LEU A 67 -9.04 -6.19 -2.33
C LEU A 67 -9.57 -5.79 -0.94
N LEU A 68 -10.48 -4.81 -0.85
CA LEU A 68 -11.09 -4.35 0.40
C LEU A 68 -12.05 -5.38 1.00
N ASP A 69 -12.68 -6.22 0.19
CA ASP A 69 -13.49 -7.35 0.64
C ASP A 69 -12.69 -8.37 1.47
N ARG A 70 -11.36 -8.37 1.35
CA ARG A 70 -10.44 -9.18 2.18
C ARG A 70 -10.22 -8.60 3.59
N GLY A 71 -10.75 -7.41 3.86
CA GLY A 71 -10.66 -6.72 5.14
C GLY A 71 -9.59 -5.62 5.17
N PRO A 72 -9.29 -5.08 6.38
CA PRO A 72 -8.32 -3.99 6.53
C PRO A 72 -6.94 -4.35 5.98
N LEU A 73 -6.37 -3.46 5.18
CA LEU A 73 -5.08 -3.64 4.53
C LEU A 73 -4.02 -2.85 5.26
N ARG A 74 -2.81 -3.41 5.43
CA ARG A 74 -1.70 -2.68 6.06
C ARG A 74 -0.71 -2.21 5.01
N VAL A 75 -0.42 -0.92 4.97
CA VAL A 75 0.63 -0.38 4.10
C VAL A 75 2.00 -0.86 4.59
N VAL A 76 2.73 -1.59 3.76
CA VAL A 76 4.11 -2.00 4.05
C VAL A 76 5.12 -1.15 3.29
N TYR A 77 4.74 -0.63 2.13
CA TYR A 77 5.50 0.33 1.34
C TYR A 77 4.55 1.33 0.69
N ASN A 78 4.71 2.62 0.97
CA ASN A 78 3.85 3.69 0.46
C ASN A 78 4.31 4.29 -0.88
N GLY A 79 5.17 3.60 -1.62
CA GLY A 79 5.58 4.05 -2.95
C GLY A 79 6.58 5.22 -2.97
N ARG A 80 7.06 5.71 -1.81
CA ARG A 80 8.04 6.81 -1.75
C ARG A 80 9.42 6.32 -1.33
N ASN A 81 10.45 6.93 -1.93
CA ASN A 81 11.83 6.70 -1.53
C ASN A 81 12.09 7.30 -0.14
N ARG A 82 12.98 6.63 0.61
CA ARG A 82 13.29 6.93 2.01
C ARG A 82 13.81 8.36 2.23
N ASP A 83 14.37 8.99 1.20
CA ASP A 83 14.94 10.34 1.27
C ASP A 83 13.89 11.44 1.51
N ASP A 84 12.61 11.22 1.17
CA ASP A 84 11.52 12.18 1.41
C ASP A 84 10.83 12.02 2.78
N GLN A 85 11.17 10.99 3.58
CA GLN A 85 10.52 10.68 4.86
C GLN A 85 11.41 10.88 6.10
N TRP A 86 12.70 11.23 5.96
CA TRP A 86 13.60 11.49 7.09
C TRP A 86 13.75 12.99 7.42
N THR A 87 12.65 13.75 7.41
CA THR A 87 12.64 15.03 8.13
C THR A 87 11.59 14.99 9.23
N SER A 88 12.10 15.01 10.47
CA SER A 88 11.41 15.44 11.69
C SER A 88 10.57 14.41 12.45
N GLN A 89 11.17 13.30 12.93
CA GLN A 89 10.67 12.66 14.15
C GLN A 89 11.73 11.99 15.05
N THR A 90 12.95 12.54 15.11
CA THR A 90 13.87 12.27 16.23
C THR A 90 14.46 13.57 16.74
N GLY A 91 13.65 14.32 17.51
CA GLY A 91 14.18 15.20 18.54
C GLY A 91 14.76 14.34 19.67
N VAL A 92 15.97 13.82 19.46
CA VAL A 92 16.87 13.43 20.54
C VAL A 92 18.22 14.01 20.16
N GLU A 93 18.46 15.24 20.61
CA GLU A 93 19.80 15.80 20.68
C GLU A 93 20.60 14.94 21.66
N VAL A 94 21.50 14.11 21.15
CA VAL A 94 22.62 13.61 21.94
C VAL A 94 23.73 14.64 21.80
N SER A 95 23.84 15.53 22.78
CA SER A 95 25.02 16.37 22.95
C SER A 95 26.21 15.46 23.27
N ALA A 96 27.29 15.61 22.50
CA ALA A 96 28.62 15.09 22.82
C ALA A 96 29.34 16.01 23.82
#